data_AF-A0A1A9I4S0-F1
#
_entry.id   AF-A0A1A9I4S0-F1
#
_cell.length_a   1.000
_cell.length_b   1.000
_cell.length_c   1.000
_cell.angle_alpha   90.00
_cell.angle_beta   90.00
_cell.angle_gamma   90.00
#
_symmetry.space_group_name_H-M   'P 1'
#
loop_
_entity.id
_entity.type
_entity.pdbx_description
1 polymer ?
#
loop_
_entity_poly.entity_id
_entity_poly.type
_entity_poly.pdbx_seq_one_letter_code
_entity_poly.pdbx_strand_id
1 'polypeptide(L)'
;MSKSNPVHADKKEDEIWIGNIRVWEWPRPYLSSLKTIRLGKQAYDIHGKLIPTDYCLPIFIHKSEYDAYNKIMEDEIRKIRNS
;
A
#
# COMPACT_ATOMS: atom_id res chain seq x y z
N MET A 1 -5.50 13.46 -25.07
CA MET A 1 -5.66 12.09 -24.52
C MET A 1 -5.08 12.09 -23.11
N SER A 2 -5.92 11.89 -22.09
CA SER A 2 -5.45 11.74 -20.71
C SER A 2 -4.55 10.50 -20.63
N LYS A 3 -3.26 10.68 -20.34
CA LYS A 3 -2.36 9.56 -20.06
C LYS A 3 -2.84 8.95 -18.74
N SER A 4 -3.55 7.83 -18.81
CA SER A 4 -3.89 7.07 -17.62
C SER A 4 -2.59 6.79 -16.86
N ASN A 5 -2.49 7.25 -15.61
CA ASN A 5 -1.43 6.82 -14.70
C ASN A 5 -1.36 5.29 -14.74
N PRO A 6 -0.16 4.68 -14.77
CA PRO A 6 -0.07 3.23 -14.73
C PRO A 6 -0.68 2.75 -13.41
N VAL A 7 -1.86 2.16 -13.54
CA VAL A 7 -2.52 1.44 -12.46
C VAL A 7 -1.73 0.16 -12.26
N HIS A 8 -1.50 -0.23 -11.01
CA HIS A 8 -0.90 -1.52 -10.70
C HIS A 8 -1.68 -2.65 -11.38
N ALA A 9 -1.07 -3.28 -12.38
CA ALA A 9 -1.76 -4.21 -13.27
C ALA A 9 -2.31 -5.45 -12.55
N ASP A 10 -1.74 -5.81 -11.40
CA ASP A 10 -2.15 -6.94 -10.57
C ASP A 10 -3.10 -6.57 -9.41
N LYS A 11 -3.58 -5.32 -9.37
CA LYS A 11 -4.62 -4.89 -8.43
C LYS A 11 -5.94 -5.54 -8.80
N LYS A 12 -6.61 -6.19 -7.85
CA LYS A 12 -7.96 -6.74 -8.04
C LYS A 12 -9.03 -5.64 -7.97
N GLU A 13 -10.19 -5.92 -8.52
CA GLU A 13 -11.31 -4.96 -8.60
C GLU A 13 -11.73 -4.43 -7.23
N ASP A 14 -11.76 -5.32 -6.25
CA ASP A 14 -12.19 -5.16 -4.86
C ASP A 14 -11.08 -4.67 -3.92
N GLU A 15 -9.89 -4.36 -4.46
CA GLU A 15 -8.75 -3.88 -3.68
C GLU A 15 -8.56 -2.36 -3.77
N ILE A 16 -7.82 -1.83 -2.81
CA ILE A 16 -7.33 -0.46 -2.71
C ILE A 16 -5.81 -0.50 -2.55
N TRP A 17 -5.11 0.36 -3.28
CA TRP A 17 -3.68 0.60 -3.07
C TRP A 17 -3.49 1.55 -1.89
N ILE A 18 -2.67 1.14 -0.90
CA ILE A 18 -2.43 1.93 0.33
C ILE A 18 -0.98 2.42 0.47
N GLY A 19 -0.15 2.20 -0.54
CA GLY A 19 1.23 2.68 -0.59
C GLY A 19 2.20 1.63 -1.15
N ASN A 20 3.46 2.03 -1.27
CA ASN A 20 4.55 1.15 -1.64
C ASN A 20 5.44 0.90 -0.42
N ILE A 21 6.07 -0.28 -0.37
CA ILE A 21 6.93 -0.67 0.74
C ILE A 21 8.23 -1.27 0.22
N ARG A 22 9.34 -0.98 0.92
CA ARG A 22 10.59 -1.67 0.68
C ARG A 22 10.45 -3.14 1.08
N VAL A 23 10.95 -4.05 0.25
CA VAL A 23 10.70 -5.50 0.44
C VAL A 23 11.13 -5.99 1.83
N TRP A 24 12.23 -5.46 2.37
CA TRP A 24 12.75 -5.83 3.69
C TRP A 24 12.02 -5.19 4.88
N GLU A 25 11.11 -4.24 4.67
CA GLU A 25 10.26 -3.67 5.72
C GLU A 25 8.94 -4.43 5.88
N TRP A 26 8.69 -5.42 5.03
CA TRP A 26 7.50 -6.25 5.08
C TRP A 26 7.71 -7.48 5.99
N PRO A 27 6.70 -7.86 6.82
CA PRO A 27 5.43 -7.18 7.06
C PRO A 27 5.57 -5.99 8.02
N ARG A 28 4.70 -4.99 7.88
CA ARG A 28 4.59 -3.85 8.81
C ARG A 28 3.79 -4.29 10.05
N PRO A 29 4.37 -4.35 11.27
CA PRO A 29 3.67 -4.87 12.44
C PRO A 29 2.38 -4.12 12.80
N TYR A 30 2.34 -2.79 12.58
CA TYR A 30 1.16 -1.98 12.86
C TYR A 30 -0.03 -2.27 11.92
N LEU A 31 0.20 -2.95 10.79
CA LEU A 31 -0.84 -3.39 9.85
C LEU A 31 -1.32 -4.83 10.11
N SER A 32 -0.80 -5.51 11.14
CA SER A 32 -1.06 -6.93 11.41
C SER A 32 -2.52 -7.30 11.66
N SER A 33 -3.39 -6.33 11.98
CA SER A 33 -4.83 -6.54 12.16
C SER A 33 -5.62 -6.61 10.85
N LEU A 34 -5.04 -6.21 9.72
CA LEU A 34 -5.66 -6.28 8.40
C LEU A 34 -5.50 -7.69 7.83
N LYS A 35 -6.61 -8.37 7.55
CA LYS A 35 -6.63 -9.78 7.11
C LYS A 35 -6.40 -9.94 5.62
N THR A 36 -6.72 -8.92 4.84
CA THR A 36 -6.67 -8.94 3.38
C THR A 36 -5.41 -8.28 2.82
N ILE A 37 -4.52 -7.82 3.71
CA ILE A 37 -3.30 -7.14 3.31
C ILE A 37 -2.38 -8.09 2.54
N ARG A 38 -1.87 -7.61 1.40
CA ARG A 38 -0.90 -8.35 0.59
C ARG A 38 0.05 -7.42 -0.16
N LEU A 39 1.16 -7.98 -0.60
CA LEU A 39 2.01 -7.37 -1.61
C LEU A 39 1.43 -7.62 -3.01
N GLY A 40 1.61 -6.65 -3.90
CA GLY A 40 1.47 -6.84 -5.33
C GLY A 40 2.80 -7.14 -6.02
N LYS A 41 2.75 -7.14 -7.35
CA LYS A 41 3.87 -7.58 -8.19
C LYS A 41 4.78 -6.46 -8.67
N GLN A 42 4.24 -5.27 -8.91
CA GLN A 42 5.00 -4.17 -9.53
C GLN A 42 4.59 -2.81 -8.97
N ALA A 43 5.56 -2.10 -8.39
CA ALA A 43 5.39 -0.71 -7.96
C ALA A 43 5.81 0.26 -9.08
N TYR A 44 5.24 1.46 -9.04
CA TYR A 44 5.58 2.55 -9.95
C TYR A 44 5.95 3.79 -9.14
N ASP A 45 6.85 4.61 -9.68
CA ASP A 45 7.15 5.92 -9.13
C ASP A 45 6.04 6.94 -9.48
N ILE A 46 6.19 8.17 -8.98
CA ILE A 46 5.24 9.27 -9.21
C ILE A 46 5.12 9.69 -10.69
N HIS A 47 6.05 9.26 -11.55
CA HIS A 47 6.04 9.49 -12.98
C HIS A 47 5.53 8.27 -13.77
N GLY A 48 5.14 7.20 -13.08
CA GLY A 48 4.69 5.97 -13.70
C GLY A 48 5.82 5.07 -14.21
N LYS A 49 7.06 5.28 -13.77
CA LYS A 49 8.19 4.39 -14.11
C LYS A 49 8.22 3.20 -13.16
N LEU A 50 8.62 2.05 -13.68
CA LEU A 50 8.78 0.83 -12.90
C LEU A 50 9.84 1.03 -11.80
N ILE A 51 9.52 0.61 -10.59
CA ILE A 51 10.47 0.49 -9.49
C ILE A 51 10.99 -0.95 -9.45
N PRO A 52 12.29 -1.21 -9.21
CA PRO A 52 12.81 -2.57 -9.06
C PRO A 52 12.04 -3.37 -8.00
N THR A 53 11.66 -4.60 -8.35
CA THR A 53 10.77 -5.46 -7.53
C THR A 53 11.46 -6.04 -6.29
N ASP A 54 12.79 -6.12 -6.31
CA ASP A 54 13.63 -6.44 -5.16
C ASP A 54 13.78 -5.26 -4.18
N TYR A 55 13.57 -4.04 -4.67
CA TYR A 55 13.59 -2.82 -3.87
C TYR A 55 12.23 -2.54 -3.26
N CYS A 56 11.14 -2.51 -4.04
CA CYS A 56 9.86 -1.98 -3.59
C CYS A 56 8.66 -2.67 -4.26
N LEU A 57 7.63 -2.95 -3.47
CA LEU A 57 6.38 -3.56 -3.93
C LEU A 57 5.16 -2.76 -3.42
N PRO A 58 4.05 -2.75 -4.17
CA PRO A 58 2.83 -2.09 -3.73
C PRO A 58 2.12 -2.93 -2.65
N ILE A 59 1.44 -2.26 -1.73
CA ILE A 59 0.57 -2.90 -0.73
C ILE A 59 -0.88 -2.69 -1.14
N PHE A 60 -1.66 -3.78 -1.07
CA PHE A 60 -3.10 -3.78 -1.29
C PHE A 60 -3.85 -4.30 -0.07
N ILE A 61 -5.08 -3.80 0.09
CA ILE A 61 -6.09 -4.33 1.00
C ILE A 61 -7.42 -4.43 0.25
N HIS A 62 -8.32 -5.29 0.70
CA HIS A 62 -9.71 -5.30 0.25
C HIS A 62 -10.45 -4.03 0.72
N LYS A 63 -11.36 -3.51 -0.08
CA LYS A 63 -12.15 -2.30 0.20
C LYS A 63 -12.87 -2.35 1.56
N SER A 64 -13.29 -3.53 2.01
CA SER A 64 -13.97 -3.71 3.31
C SER A 64 -13.08 -3.41 4.53
N GLU A 65 -11.75 -3.39 4.38
CA GLU A 65 -10.83 -3.10 5.47
C GLU A 65 -10.32 -1.65 5.45
N TYR A 66 -10.83 -0.80 4.56
CA TYR A 66 -10.35 0.57 4.39
C TYR A 66 -10.54 1.43 5.65
N ASP A 67 -11.69 1.33 6.31
CA ASP A 67 -11.96 2.08 7.55
C ASP A 67 -11.04 1.62 8.70
N ALA A 68 -10.76 0.31 8.77
CA ALA A 68 -9.81 -0.24 9.73
C ALA A 68 -8.40 0.28 9.48
N TYR A 69 -7.98 0.33 8.21
CA TYR A 69 -6.71 0.92 7.80
C TYR A 69 -6.62 2.41 8.18
N ASN A 70 -7.65 3.22 7.91
CA ASN A 70 -7.67 4.63 8.27
C ASN A 70 -7.50 4.84 9.78
N LYS A 71 -8.19 4.04 10.60
CA LYS A 71 -8.05 4.10 12.07
C LYS A 71 -6.62 3.77 12.52
N ILE A 72 -5.99 2.76 11.93
CA ILE A 72 -4.58 2.43 12.23
C ILE A 72 -3.67 3.62 11.90
N MET A 73 -3.85 4.23 10.73
CA MET A 73 -3.03 5.37 10.32
C MET A 73 -3.23 6.61 11.20
N GLU A 74 -4.47 6.89 11.61
CA GLU A 74 -4.75 7.96 12.58
C GLU A 74 -4.04 7.72 13.92
N ASP A 75 -4.07 6.47 14.42
CA ASP A 75 -3.42 6.12 15.68
C ASP A 75 -1.88 6.21 15.57
N GLU A 76 -1.29 5.81 14.44
CA GLU A 76 0.15 6.00 14.18
C GLU A 76 0.53 7.49 14.13
N ILE A 77 -0.27 8.33 13.48
CA ILE A 77 -0.06 9.79 13.44
C ILE A 77 -0.16 10.39 14.85
N ARG A 78 -1.11 9.94 15.67
CA ARG A 78 -1.23 10.40 17.07
C ARG A 78 0.00 10.03 17.90
N LYS A 79 0.55 8.83 17.74
CA LYS A 79 1.79 8.42 18.42
C LYS A 79 2.96 9.34 18.07
N ILE A 80 3.12 9.67 16.79
CA ILE A 80 4.19 10.57 16.31
C ILE A 80 4.03 11.99 16.85
N ARG A 81 2.79 12.50 16.97
CA ARG A 81 2.54 13.85 17.50
C ARG A 81 2.83 13.98 18.99
N ASN A 82 2.75 12.88 19.73
CA ASN A 82 2.90 12.85 21.18
C ASN A 82 4.27 12.32 21.64
N SER A 83 5.16 11.99 20.70
CA SER A 83 6.55 11.57 20.94
C SER A 83 7.51 12.75 20.82
#